data_AF-A0A1X0IIF0-F1
#
_entry.id   AF-A0A1X0IIF0-F1
#
_cell.length_a   1.000
_cell.length_b   1.000
_cell.length_c   1.000
_cell.angle_alpha   90.00
_cell.angle_beta   90.00
_cell.angle_gamma   90.00
#
_symmetry.space_group_name_H-M   'P 1'
#
loop_
_entity.id
_entity.type
_entity.pdbx_description
1 polymer ?
#
loop_
_entity_poly.entity_id
_entity_poly.type
_entity_poly.pdbx_seq_one_letter_code
_entity_poly.pdbx_strand_id
1 'polypeptide(L)' 'MSDLTSKMAARVKAEPTKRAAEAFRSPTDDMQRATVYLPRATVRGLKQAALDQDTSMSKILTDLAEQWLAQNVKT' A
#
# COMPACT_ATOMS: atom_id res chain seq x y z
N MET A 1 12.09 7.02 45.46
CA MET A 1 11.35 7.12 44.17
C MET A 1 12.15 7.93 43.13
N SER A 2 13.37 7.49 42.77
CA SER A 2 14.29 8.28 41.90
C SER A 2 14.63 7.55 40.58
N ASP A 3 14.64 6.21 40.58
CA ASP A 3 15.07 5.43 39.42
C ASP A 3 14.12 5.49 38.23
N LEU A 4 12.80 5.59 38.47
CA LEU A 4 11.83 5.61 37.38
C LEU A 4 11.93 6.92 36.58
N THR A 5 12.09 8.05 37.29
CA THR A 5 12.25 9.38 36.69
C THR A 5 13.53 9.46 35.86
N SER A 6 14.62 8.88 36.35
CA SER A 6 15.91 8.85 35.65
C SER A 6 15.87 7.97 34.38
N LYS A 7 15.20 6.81 34.44
CA LYS A 7 15.00 5.94 33.26
C LYS A 7 14.08 6.57 32.21
N MET A 8 13.05 7.32 32.62
CA MET A 8 12.19 8.04 31.69
C MET A 8 12.91 9.21 31.03
N ALA A 9 13.74 9.95 31.77
CA ALA A 9 14.54 11.05 31.23
C ALA A 9 15.53 10.60 30.14
N ALA A 10 16.10 9.39 30.28
CA ALA A 10 16.98 8.81 29.25
C ALA A 10 16.23 8.45 27.96
N ARG A 11 14.96 8.03 28.04
CA ARG A 11 14.13 7.71 26.86
C ARG A 11 13.70 8.94 26.06
N VAL A 12 13.55 10.09 26.72
CA VAL A 12 13.10 11.33 26.07
C VAL A 12 14.21 12.01 25.25
N LYS A 13 15.49 11.71 25.53
CA LYS A 13 16.65 12.30 24.83
C LYS A 13 16.99 11.64 23.49
N ALA A 14 16.32 10.56 23.11
CA ALA A 14 16.48 9.98 21.78
C ALA A 14 15.66 10.84 20.80
N GLU A 15 16.34 11.74 20.08
CA GLU A 15 15.71 12.45 18.96
C GLU A 15 15.16 11.43 17.96
N PRO A 16 13.89 11.56 17.54
CA PRO A 16 13.29 10.62 16.60
C PRO A 16 14.07 10.64 15.29
N THR A 17 14.69 9.51 14.96
CA THR A 17 15.60 9.34 13.81
C THR A 17 14.92 9.55 12.45
N LYS A 18 13.59 9.63 12.41
CA LYS A 18 12.78 9.93 11.23
C LYS A 18 11.68 10.91 11.61
N ARG A 19 11.35 11.82 10.71
CA ARG A 19 10.19 12.72 10.88
C ARG A 19 8.95 11.85 11.07
N ALA A 20 8.06 12.20 12.01
CA ALA A 20 6.87 11.38 12.33
C ALA A 20 6.06 11.01 11.07
N ALA A 21 6.02 11.90 10.08
CA ALA A 21 5.38 11.67 8.78
C ALA A 21 5.94 10.47 7.99
N GLU A 22 7.21 10.10 8.16
CA GLU A 22 7.82 8.94 7.52
C GLU A 22 7.56 7.64 8.28
N ALA A 23 7.31 7.72 9.59
CA ALA A 23 7.04 6.57 10.44
C ALA A 23 5.60 6.04 10.27
N PHE A 24 4.69 6.85 9.76
CA PHE A 24 3.27 6.51 9.55
C PHE A 24 2.89 6.35 8.09
N ARG A 25 3.86 6.31 7.16
CA ARG A 25 3.52 6.09 5.74
C ARG A 25 2.89 4.72 5.54
N SER A 26 1.69 4.72 4.95
CA SER A 26 1.04 3.51 4.49
C SER A 26 1.43 3.22 3.04
N PRO A 27 1.45 1.95 2.60
CA PRO A 27 1.66 1.62 1.18
C PRO A 27 0.65 2.30 0.25
N THR A 28 -0.53 2.67 0.77
CA THR A 28 -1.56 3.37 0.01
C THR A 28 -1.30 4.86 -0.15
N ASP A 29 -0.35 5.44 0.58
CA ASP A 29 -0.05 6.88 0.50
C ASP A 29 0.55 7.28 -0.86
N ASP A 30 1.23 6.34 -1.52
CA ASP A 30 1.80 6.52 -2.86
C ASP A 30 0.87 5.96 -3.97
N MET A 31 -0.38 5.59 -3.65
CA MET A 31 -1.35 5.02 -4.59
C MET A 31 -2.45 6.03 -4.97
N GLN A 32 -2.84 6.05 -6.25
CA GLN A 32 -4.03 6.77 -6.70
C GLN A 32 -5.22 5.81 -6.92
N ARG A 33 -6.41 6.19 -6.46
CA ARG A 33 -7.64 5.42 -6.68
C ARG A 33 -8.31 5.86 -7.99
N ALA A 34 -8.53 4.91 -8.89
CA ALA A 34 -9.37 5.08 -10.07
C ALA A 34 -10.71 4.36 -9.90
N THR A 35 -11.79 4.94 -10.43
CA THR A 35 -13.11 4.28 -10.52
C THR A 35 -13.45 4.11 -11.99
N VAL A 36 -13.61 2.86 -12.42
CA VAL A 36 -13.88 2.50 -13.82
C VAL A 36 -15.13 1.64 -13.92
N TYR A 37 -15.85 1.77 -15.02
CA TYR A 37 -16.99 0.90 -15.32
C TYR A 37 -16.51 -0.37 -16.02
N LEU A 38 -16.91 -1.52 -15.49
CA LEU A 38 -16.66 -2.84 -16.06
C LEU A 38 -17.99 -3.60 -16.18
N PRO A 39 -18.15 -4.47 -17.19
CA PRO A 39 -19.30 -5.36 -17.25
C PRO A 39 -19.42 -6.20 -15.98
N ARG A 40 -20.64 -6.43 -15.49
CA ARG A 40 -20.88 -7.20 -14.26
C ARG A 40 -20.28 -8.60 -14.31
N ALA A 41 -20.34 -9.25 -15.47
CA ALA A 41 -19.74 -10.56 -15.70
C ALA A 41 -18.21 -10.52 -15.51
N THR A 42 -17.55 -9.49 -16.03
CA THR A 42 -16.10 -9.27 -15.86
C THR A 42 -15.74 -9.08 -14.39
N VAL A 43 -16.49 -8.26 -13.65
CA VAL A 43 -16.25 -8.06 -12.21
C VAL A 43 -16.39 -9.38 -11.44
N ARG A 44 -17.39 -10.20 -11.76
CA ARG A 44 -17.55 -11.52 -11.13
C ARG A 44 -16.38 -12.45 -11.45
N GLY A 45 -15.94 -12.49 -12.70
CA GLY A 45 -14.77 -13.28 -13.10
C GLY A 45 -13.49 -12.85 -12.39
N LEU A 46 -13.23 -11.54 -12.32
CA LEU A 46 -12.07 -10.99 -11.61
C LEU A 46 -12.10 -11.32 -10.11
N LYS A 47 -13.28 -11.28 -9.47
CA LYS A 47 -13.43 -11.68 -8.07
C LYS A 47 -13.13 -13.16 -7.86
N GLN A 48 -13.66 -14.02 -8.72
CA GLN A 48 -13.42 -15.46 -8.62
C GLN A 48 -11.93 -15.77 -8.82
N ALA A 49 -11.31 -15.23 -9.86
CA ALA A 49 -9.89 -15.41 -10.13
C ALA A 49 -9.00 -14.91 -8.98
N ALA A 50 -9.38 -13.80 -8.33
CA ALA A 50 -8.68 -13.31 -7.16
C ALA A 50 -8.71 -14.31 -5.98
N LEU A 51 -9.85 -14.96 -5.75
CA LEU A 51 -9.98 -15.99 -4.71
C LEU A 51 -9.20 -17.25 -5.07
N ASP A 52 -9.30 -17.71 -6.32
CA ASP A 52 -8.67 -18.95 -6.78
C ASP A 52 -7.13 -18.88 -6.74
N GLN A 53 -6.57 -17.69 -6.90
CA GLN A 53 -5.12 -17.45 -6.96
C GLN A 53 -4.54 -16.82 -5.69
N ASP A 54 -5.33 -16.73 -4.60
CA ASP A 54 -4.94 -16.07 -3.34
C ASP A 54 -4.34 -14.67 -3.57
N THR A 55 -5.05 -13.85 -4.35
CA THR A 55 -4.63 -12.50 -4.76
C THR A 55 -5.79 -11.50 -4.63
N SER A 56 -5.61 -10.28 -5.12
CA SER A 56 -6.65 -9.25 -5.14
C SER A 56 -6.99 -8.79 -6.55
N MET A 57 -8.23 -8.32 -6.74
CA MET A 57 -8.64 -7.67 -7.99
C MET A 57 -7.73 -6.50 -8.35
N SER A 58 -7.33 -5.70 -7.36
CA SER A 58 -6.42 -4.57 -7.57
C SER A 58 -5.11 -5.04 -8.15
N LYS A 59 -4.51 -6.11 -7.61
CA LYS A 59 -3.28 -6.68 -8.13
C LYS A 59 -3.43 -7.19 -9.57
N ILE A 60 -4.50 -7.93 -9.87
CA ILE A 60 -4.77 -8.41 -11.24
C ILE A 60 -4.86 -7.24 -12.23
N LEU A 61 -5.60 -6.18 -11.86
CA LEU A 61 -5.76 -5.01 -12.72
C LEU A 61 -4.46 -4.20 -12.87
N THR A 62 -3.67 -4.08 -11.80
CA THR A 62 -2.35 -3.44 -11.86
C THR A 62 -1.43 -4.20 -12.80
N ASP A 63 -1.31 -5.52 -12.65
CA ASP A 63 -0.40 -6.34 -13.47
C ASP A 63 -0.81 -6.27 -14.96
N LEU A 64 -2.12 -6.29 -15.27
CA LEU A 64 -2.62 -6.10 -16.64
C LEU A 64 -2.32 -4.70 -17.19
N ALA A 65 -2.47 -3.66 -16.38
CA ALA A 65 -2.19 -2.28 -16.78
C ALA A 65 -0.69 -2.08 -17.05
N GLU A 66 0.18 -2.60 -16.18
CA GLU A 66 1.63 -2.56 -16.36
C GLU A 66 2.07 -3.28 -17.64
N GLN A 67 1.54 -4.49 -17.90
CA GLN A 67 1.82 -5.22 -19.14
C GLN A 67 1.39 -4.43 -20.38
N TRP A 68 0.20 -3.84 -20.35
CA TRP A 68 -0.29 -3.03 -21.47
C TRP A 68 0.59 -1.79 -21.67
N LEU A 69 0.95 -1.08 -20.60
CA LEU A 69 1.82 0.11 -20.67
C LEU A 69 3.20 -0.24 -21.22
N ALA A 70 3.82 -1.34 -20.77
CA ALA A 70 5.12 -1.78 -21.25
C ALA A 70 5.13 -2.10 -22.76
N GLN A 71 3.98 -2.55 -23.30
CA GLN A 71 3.85 -2.87 -24.72
C GLN A 71 3.49 -1.66 -25.59
N ASN A 72 2.77 -0.68 -25.03
CA ASN A 72 2.12 0.38 -25.82
C ASN A 72 2.71 1.77 -25.58
N VAL A 73 3.50 1.96 -24.52
CA VAL A 73 4.20 3.22 -24.25
C VAL A 73 5.68 3.01 -24.52
N LYS A 74 6.20 3.66 -25.58
CA LYS A 74 7.64 3.84 -25.74
C LYS A 74 8.06 4.98 -24.84
N THR A 75 8.79 4.65 -23.78
CA THR A 75 9.53 5.64 -22.98
C THR A 75 10.70 6.18 -23.79
#